data_AF-K8WNV3-F1
#
_entry.id   AF-K8WNV3-F1
#
_cell.length_a   1.000
_cell.length_b   1.000
_cell.length_c   1.000
_cell.angle_alpha   90.00
_cell.angle_beta   90.00
_cell.angle_gamma   90.00
#
_symmetry.space_group_name_H-M   'P 1'
#
loop_
_entity.id
_entity.type
_entity.pdbx_description
1 polymer ?
#
loop_
_entity_poly.entity_id
_entity_poly.type
_entity_poly.pdbx_seq_one_letter_code
_entity_poly.pdbx_strand_id
1 'polypeptide(L)'
;MQMIESVRFFTSYDANKYLGTLFRLRRKEQKISELELSKLLGISQQQVSRYENGLTNFNIIILFKFFYALNMNSKEVEGIFNELKGFYSDSSFGGL
;
A
#
# COMPACT_ATOMS: atom_id res chain seq x y z
N MET A 1 -20.37 11.75 -2.98
CA MET A 1 -19.36 11.66 -1.90
C MET A 1 -18.23 10.79 -2.44
N GLN A 2 -17.11 11.39 -2.83
CA GLN A 2 -16.03 10.68 -3.55
C GLN A 2 -15.26 9.78 -2.58
N MET A 3 -15.14 8.50 -2.95
CA MET A 3 -14.46 7.40 -2.23
C MET A 3 -13.07 7.76 -1.68
N ILE A 4 -12.38 8.69 -2.34
CA ILE A 4 -11.03 9.17 -2.00
C ILE A 4 -11.02 9.93 -0.65
N GLU A 5 -12.06 10.71 -0.35
CA GLU A 5 -12.18 11.43 0.93
C GLU A 5 -12.43 10.47 2.10
N SER A 6 -13.22 9.41 1.85
CA SER A 6 -13.53 8.40 2.87
C SER A 6 -12.31 7.56 3.26
N VAL A 7 -11.39 7.31 2.33
CA VAL A 7 -10.11 6.63 2.62
C VAL A 7 -9.22 7.53 3.49
N ARG A 8 -9.16 8.84 3.20
CA ARG A 8 -8.37 9.81 3.99
C ARG A 8 -8.87 9.96 5.43
N PHE A 9 -10.18 9.85 5.66
CA PHE A 9 -10.80 10.05 6.98
C PHE A 9 -10.58 8.87 7.96
N PHE A 10 -10.52 7.63 7.47
CA PHE A 10 -10.43 6.44 8.35
C PHE A 10 -9.00 5.92 8.59
N THR A 11 -8.00 6.42 7.87
CA THR A 11 -6.60 6.07 8.10
C THR A 11 -5.94 7.19 8.91
N SER A 12 -5.82 7.04 10.22
CA SER A 12 -4.94 7.90 11.01
C SER A 12 -3.49 7.74 10.50
N TYR A 13 -3.00 8.66 9.65
CA TYR A 13 -1.59 8.88 9.25
C TYR A 13 -0.67 7.64 9.06
N ASP A 14 -1.19 6.46 8.73
CA ASP A 14 -0.38 5.24 8.61
C ASP A 14 -0.13 4.91 7.14
N ALA A 15 1.08 5.22 6.69
CA ALA A 15 1.57 4.91 5.35
C ALA A 15 1.42 3.42 4.98
N ASN A 16 1.53 2.50 5.95
CA ASN A 16 1.34 1.07 5.69
C ASN A 16 -0.12 0.73 5.42
N LYS A 17 -1.05 1.38 6.14
CA LYS A 17 -2.49 1.16 5.93
C LYS A 17 -2.93 1.68 4.56
N TYR A 18 -2.39 2.83 4.16
CA TYR A 18 -2.57 3.39 2.83
C TYR A 18 -2.04 2.42 1.75
N LEU A 19 -0.76 2.02 1.83
CA LEU A 19 -0.16 1.11 0.85
C LEU A 19 -0.89 -0.24 0.79
N GLY A 20 -1.18 -0.83 1.94
CA GLY A 20 -1.91 -2.09 2.04
C GLY A 20 -3.28 -2.03 1.37
N THR A 21 -4.04 -0.97 1.62
CA THR A 21 -5.36 -0.77 1.03
C THR A 21 -5.26 -0.58 -0.48
N LEU A 22 -4.30 0.23 -0.94
CA LEU A 22 -4.05 0.47 -2.36
C LEU A 22 -3.71 -0.83 -3.10
N PHE A 23 -2.80 -1.64 -2.56
CA PHE A 23 -2.42 -2.91 -3.17
C PHE A 23 -3.57 -3.92 -3.18
N ARG A 24 -4.37 -3.96 -2.11
CA ARG A 24 -5.59 -4.79 -2.07
C ARG A 24 -6.58 -4.40 -3.15
N LEU A 25 -6.80 -3.10 -3.37
CA LEU A 25 -7.71 -2.62 -4.41
C LEU A 25 -7.21 -3.01 -5.80
N ARG A 26 -5.94 -2.75 -6.11
CA ARG A 26 -5.33 -3.15 -7.38
C ARG A 26 -5.39 -4.66 -7.62
N ARG A 27 -5.12 -5.46 -6.58
CA ARG A 27 -5.27 -6.92 -6.65
C ARG A 27 -6.69 -7.33 -7.04
N LYS A 28 -7.70 -6.71 -6.42
CA LYS A 28 -9.12 -6.99 -6.71
C LYS A 28 -9.51 -6.54 -8.13
N GLU A 29 -8.98 -5.43 -8.63
CA GLU A 29 -9.17 -4.99 -10.03
C GLU A 29 -8.66 -6.04 -11.03
N GLN A 30 -7.57 -6.72 -10.68
CA GLN A 30 -6.99 -7.81 -11.47
C GLN A 30 -7.66 -9.17 -11.23
N LYS A 31 -8.65 -9.23 -10.33
CA LYS A 31 -9.43 -10.44 -9.99
C LYS A 31 -8.59 -11.62 -9.48
N ILE A 32 -7.45 -11.35 -8.86
CA ILE A 32 -6.61 -12.40 -8.25
C ILE A 32 -6.84 -12.47 -6.73
N SER A 33 -6.76 -13.67 -6.17
CA SER A 33 -6.87 -13.96 -4.74
C SER A 33 -5.61 -13.59 -3.96
N GLU A 34 -5.70 -13.51 -2.62
CA GLU A 34 -4.52 -13.31 -1.77
C GLU A 34 -3.50 -14.46 -1.93
N LEU A 35 -3.98 -15.69 -2.18
CA LEU A 35 -3.13 -16.86 -2.41
C LEU A 35 -2.38 -16.78 -3.75
N GLU A 36 -3.03 -16.28 -4.79
CA GLU A 36 -2.36 -16.05 -6.09
C GLU A 36 -1.32 -14.94 -5.99
N LEU A 37 -1.66 -13.82 -5.33
CA LEU A 37 -0.69 -12.75 -5.10
C LEU A 37 0.48 -13.23 -4.24
N SER A 38 0.24 -14.09 -3.24
CA SER A 38 1.33 -14.60 -2.40
C SER A 38 2.35 -15.42 -3.19
N LYS A 39 1.88 -16.19 -4.20
CA LYS A 39 2.75 -16.92 -5.13
C LYS A 39 3.60 -15.97 -5.98
N LEU A 40 3.01 -14.88 -6.49
CA LEU A 40 3.73 -13.86 -7.27
C LEU A 40 4.80 -13.13 -6.43
N LEU A 41 4.51 -12.87 -5.17
CA LEU A 41 5.42 -12.18 -4.25
C LEU A 41 6.48 -13.12 -3.64
N GLY A 42 6.26 -14.44 -3.68
CA GLY A 42 7.09 -15.44 -3.01
C GLY A 42 7.02 -15.33 -1.48
N ILE A 43 5.82 -15.10 -0.93
CA ILE A 43 5.55 -14.99 0.51
C ILE A 43 4.31 -15.80 0.89
N SER A 44 4.03 -15.95 2.19
CA SER A 44 2.81 -16.64 2.63
C SER A 44 1.54 -15.81 2.38
N GLN A 45 0.39 -16.46 2.19
CA GLN A 45 -0.90 -15.79 2.10
C GLN A 45 -1.19 -14.93 3.35
N GLN A 46 -0.79 -15.41 4.53
CA GLN A 46 -0.93 -14.65 5.77
C GLN A 46 -0.11 -13.36 5.74
N GLN A 47 1.09 -13.38 5.16
CA GLN A 47 1.88 -12.16 4.97
C GLN A 47 1.20 -11.19 4.01
N VAL A 48 0.62 -11.68 2.91
CA VAL A 48 -0.20 -10.83 2.01
C VAL A 48 -1.33 -10.17 2.78
N SER A 49 -2.08 -10.93 3.57
CA SER A 49 -3.18 -10.39 4.37
C SER A 49 -2.70 -9.35 5.38
N ARG A 50 -1.56 -9.57 6.05
CA ARG A 50 -0.98 -8.57 6.97
C ARG A 50 -0.58 -7.29 6.24
N TYR A 51 0.08 -7.39 5.08
CA TYR A 51 0.43 -6.21 4.27
C TYR A 51 -0.82 -5.46 3.80
N GLU A 52 -1.79 -6.15 3.22
CA GLU A 52 -3.02 -5.53 2.71
C GLU A 52 -3.89 -4.89 3.81
N ASN A 53 -3.74 -5.34 5.05
CA ASN A 53 -4.41 -4.77 6.20
C ASN A 53 -3.59 -3.71 6.94
N GLY A 54 -2.36 -3.42 6.51
CA GLY A 54 -1.46 -2.46 7.17
C GLY A 54 -0.87 -2.95 8.50
N LEU A 55 -0.88 -4.26 8.76
CA LEU A 55 -0.42 -4.87 10.02
C LEU A 55 1.09 -5.17 10.04
N THR A 56 1.81 -4.81 8.98
CA THR A 56 3.25 -5.05 8.82
C THR A 56 3.86 -3.95 7.96
N ASN A 57 5.02 -3.45 8.39
CA ASN A 57 5.75 -2.43 7.66
C ASN A 57 6.26 -2.94 6.31
N PHE A 58 6.12 -2.12 5.28
CA PHE A 58 6.73 -2.38 3.98
C PHE A 58 8.23 -2.07 4.02
N ASN A 59 9.07 -3.06 3.73
CA ASN A 59 10.46 -2.80 3.35
C ASN A 59 10.56 -2.55 1.84
N ILE A 60 11.69 -1.99 1.40
CA ILE A 60 11.86 -1.61 -0.01
C ILE A 60 11.70 -2.81 -0.97
N ILE A 61 12.21 -3.99 -0.58
CA ILE A 61 12.13 -5.20 -1.41
C ILE A 61 10.66 -5.61 -1.61
N ILE A 62 9.87 -5.67 -0.54
CA ILE A 62 8.48 -6.10 -0.64
C ILE A 62 7.65 -5.07 -1.38
N LEU A 63 7.91 -3.78 -1.18
CA LEU A 63 7.25 -2.70 -1.90
C LEU A 63 7.42 -2.84 -3.42
N PHE A 64 8.66 -3.03 -3.89
CA PHE A 64 8.94 -3.25 -5.31
C PHE A 64 8.35 -4.56 -5.84
N LYS A 65 8.32 -5.63 -5.03
CA LYS A 65 7.63 -6.87 -5.41
C LYS A 65 6.14 -6.63 -5.63
N PHE A 66 5.47 -5.84 -4.79
CA PHE A 66 4.07 -5.46 -4.99
C PHE A 66 3.87 -4.67 -6.28
N PHE A 67 4.70 -3.66 -6.55
CA PHE A 67 4.62 -2.89 -7.79
C PHE A 67 4.75 -3.78 -9.03
N TYR A 68 5.72 -4.69 -9.03
CA TYR A 68 5.95 -5.63 -10.13
C TYR A 68 4.79 -6.63 -10.27
N ALA A 69 4.41 -7.31 -9.19
CA ALA A 69 3.37 -8.35 -9.20
C ALA A 69 1.99 -7.79 -9.61
N LEU A 70 1.73 -6.53 -9.32
CA LEU A 70 0.48 -5.84 -9.65
C LEU A 70 0.58 -4.99 -10.93
N ASN A 71 1.61 -5.19 -11.76
CA ASN A 71 1.78 -4.53 -13.05
C ASN A 71 1.66 -3.00 -12.98
N MET A 72 2.21 -2.39 -11.94
CA MET A 72 2.19 -0.94 -11.80
C MET A 72 3.21 -0.29 -12.72
N ASN A 73 2.79 0.73 -13.46
CA ASN A 73 3.68 1.50 -14.31
C ASN A 73 4.41 2.61 -13.52
N SER A 74 5.42 3.22 -14.14
CA SER A 74 6.26 4.23 -13.48
C SER A 74 5.49 5.45 -12.97
N LYS A 75 4.45 5.91 -13.68
CA LYS A 75 3.64 7.05 -13.25
C LYS A 75 2.83 6.73 -12.01
N GLU A 76 2.29 5.51 -11.91
CA GLU A 76 1.56 5.07 -10.73
C GLU A 76 2.48 4.98 -9.51
N VAL A 77 3.67 4.39 -9.69
CA VAL A 77 4.68 4.30 -8.63
C VAL A 77 5.11 5.69 -8.16
N GLU A 78 5.36 6.61 -9.09
CA GLU A 78 5.69 8.00 -8.77
C GLU A 78 4.56 8.70 -7.99
N GLY A 79 3.31 8.50 -8.41
CA GLY A 79 2.13 9.00 -7.69
C GLY A 79 2.07 8.52 -6.24
N ILE A 80 2.30 7.23 -6.02
CA ILE A 80 2.34 6.63 -4.67
C ILE A 80 3.44 7.27 -3.82
N PHE A 81 4.64 7.50 -4.36
CA PHE A 81 5.70 8.18 -3.61
C PHE A 81 5.36 9.62 -3.25
N ASN A 82 4.69 10.35 -4.14
CA ASN A 82 4.22 11.70 -3.85
C ASN A 82 3.14 11.72 -2.77
N GLU A 83 2.24 10.74 -2.76
CA GLU A 83 1.25 10.57 -1.68
C GLU A 83 1.93 10.19 -0.36
N LEU A 84 2.92 9.29 -0.39
CA LEU A 84 3.71 8.90 0.79
C LEU A 84 4.44 10.08 1.43
N LYS A 85 4.95 11.05 0.65
CA LYS A 85 5.56 12.27 1.19
C LYS A 85 4.59 13.03 2.10
N GLY A 86 3.29 13.04 1.77
CA GLY A 86 2.24 13.69 2.55
C GLY A 86 2.14 13.19 3.99
N PHE A 87 2.47 11.92 4.23
CA PHE A 87 2.46 11.33 5.58
C PHE A 87 3.62 11.84 6.46
N TYR A 88 4.70 12.33 5.85
CA TYR A 88 5.92 12.76 6.54
C TYR A 88 6.20 14.27 6.40
N SER A 89 5.44 15.00 5.57
CA SER A 89 5.56 16.45 5.42
C SER A 89 4.91 17.24 6.56
N ASP A 90 4.04 16.63 7.36
CA ASP A 90 3.40 17.26 8.53
C ASP A 90 4.16 17.07 9.87
N SER A 91 5.43 16.65 9.82
CA SER A 91 6.29 16.55 11.01
C SER A 91 6.82 17.91 11.52
N SER A 92 6.07 19.00 11.32
CA SER A 92 6.30 20.28 12.01
C SER A 92 5.75 20.29 13.44
N PHE A 93 5.25 19.17 13.95
CA PHE A 93 4.97 18.97 15.38
C PHE A 93 5.85 17.84 15.93
N GLY A 94 6.95 18.24 16.55
CA GLY A 94 7.88 17.32 17.20
C GLY A 94 9.15 18.04 17.62
N GLY A 95 8.99 19.19 18.28
CA GLY A 95 10.09 19.76 19.05
C GLY A 95 10.57 18.73 20.07
N LEU A 96 11.87 18.42 19.99
CA LEU A 96 12.72 18.08 21.11
C LEU A 96 13.84 19.13 21.13
#